data_AF-A0A916BBR6-F1
#
_entry.id   AF-A0A916BBR6-F1
#
_cell.length_a   1.000
_cell.length_b   1.000
_cell.length_c   1.000
_cell.angle_alpha   90.00
_cell.angle_beta   90.00
_cell.angle_gamma   90.00
#
_symmetry.space_group_name_H-M   'P 1'
#
loop_
_entity.id
_entity.type
_entity.pdbx_description
1 polymer ?
#
loop_
_entity_poly.entity_id
_entity_poly.type
_entity_poly.pdbx_seq_one_letter_code
_entity_poly.pdbx_strand_id
1 'polypeptide(L)'
;MLIEVYRCLAGFNSLTIILIHAEWDKLLAELKTAKVDDQTVITSVQELARLKKIITFIDKMINSIDPELIPSGTWDSFNTQAKPCAQRIVLFNSDRNIVHIQQANAHADNLITYVRPYMVAYGKAAKAMQEAVKGFAEVVSGYMESFEASAGGLLGEIQDMRSEAKQSQSEIQLSYDSVEKLNAKLFGNEGQGGLEEKVETCARQVEDKVNEINAYHDEILVGEAKNPSKKQLLADAEEEILARRAEINQILSDVEQKEDDLAEFHTKIFGKLNEDDIREGGLEKDFEDRITMLGQFENKQVDKYNALNKQIESLLPGATSAGLAAAYGELKRSFNKPIQYATVVFLMSIVLMFFVAILSSFKIGGDHWFELYNFDTWESVLKGLVHKTPIYVPIIWLAFVASKRRSEYQRLQQEYAHKEALAKSYDSYKKQLESLDDQDKSMQKELIRKAVDAIAYNASQTLDGHHGDKHPVQDFFGKFPDKLKSNSKNSDTQ
;
A
#
# COMPACT_ATOMS: atom_id res chain seq x y z
N MET A 1 -152.09 8.47 -50.28
CA MET A 1 -152.81 8.66 -51.57
C MET A 1 -154.16 9.38 -51.47
N LEU A 2 -155.22 8.93 -50.81
CA LEU A 2 -156.45 9.76 -50.63
C LEU A 2 -156.32 10.88 -49.55
N ILE A 3 -155.33 10.76 -48.66
CA ILE A 3 -154.96 11.78 -47.65
C ILE A 3 -153.98 12.84 -48.22
N GLU A 4 -153.27 12.54 -49.30
CA GLU A 4 -152.38 13.52 -49.98
C GLU A 4 -153.14 14.46 -50.92
N VAL A 5 -154.29 14.03 -51.44
CA VAL A 5 -155.14 14.85 -52.31
C VAL A 5 -155.93 15.90 -51.50
N TYR A 6 -156.24 15.64 -50.22
CA TYR A 6 -156.91 16.61 -49.34
C TYR A 6 -155.99 17.75 -48.86
N ARG A 7 -154.67 17.55 -48.84
CA ARG A 7 -153.66 18.57 -48.46
C ARG A 7 -153.50 19.71 -49.47
N CYS A 8 -154.05 19.59 -50.68
CA CYS A 8 -153.82 20.56 -51.76
C CYS A 8 -154.95 21.60 -51.93
N LEU A 9 -156.10 21.46 -51.25
CA LEU A 9 -157.30 22.28 -51.50
C LEU A 9 -157.78 23.16 -50.32
N ALA A 10 -157.03 23.26 -49.23
CA ALA A 10 -157.28 24.19 -48.13
C ALA A 10 -156.09 25.14 -47.93
N GLY A 11 -156.16 26.31 -48.59
CA GLY A 11 -155.15 27.36 -48.50
C GLY A 11 -154.98 27.88 -47.07
N PHE A 12 -153.73 28.12 -46.68
CA PHE A 12 -153.21 28.64 -45.40
C PHE A 12 -152.95 27.65 -44.24
N ASN A 13 -153.83 26.69 -43.90
CA ASN A 13 -153.60 25.82 -42.71
C ASN A 13 -152.73 24.56 -42.96
N SER A 14 -152.59 24.09 -44.21
CA SER A 14 -151.82 22.86 -44.50
C SER A 14 -150.29 23.05 -44.47
N LEU A 15 -149.78 24.28 -44.64
CA LEU A 15 -148.33 24.54 -44.75
C LEU A 15 -147.65 24.52 -43.37
N THR A 16 -148.34 25.05 -42.35
CA THR A 16 -147.91 25.08 -40.95
C THR A 16 -147.74 23.68 -40.40
N ILE A 17 -148.68 22.77 -40.67
CA ILE A 17 -148.62 21.37 -40.20
C ILE A 17 -147.42 20.61 -40.77
N ILE A 18 -147.07 20.83 -42.06
CA ILE A 18 -145.92 20.17 -42.70
C ILE A 18 -144.59 20.67 -42.11
N LEU A 19 -144.47 21.98 -41.88
CA LEU A 19 -143.26 22.57 -41.28
C LEU A 19 -143.00 22.08 -39.85
N ILE A 20 -144.06 21.79 -39.08
CA ILE A 20 -143.95 21.27 -37.72
C ILE A 20 -143.39 19.86 -37.69
N HIS A 21 -143.87 18.98 -38.58
CA HIS A 21 -143.37 17.61 -38.65
C HIS A 21 -141.88 17.58 -39.05
N ALA A 22 -141.46 18.46 -39.97
CA ALA A 22 -140.06 18.54 -40.38
C ALA A 22 -139.10 18.93 -39.24
N GLU A 23 -139.47 19.92 -38.42
CA GLU A 23 -138.65 20.33 -37.26
C GLU A 23 -138.64 19.28 -36.15
N TRP A 24 -139.77 18.57 -35.94
CA TRP A 24 -139.88 17.49 -34.98
C TRP A 24 -139.07 16.24 -35.38
N ASP A 25 -139.12 15.86 -36.65
CA ASP A 25 -138.34 14.73 -37.18
C ASP A 25 -136.82 14.99 -37.07
N LYS A 26 -136.40 16.25 -37.30
CA LYS A 26 -135.01 16.66 -37.10
C LYS A 26 -134.59 16.51 -35.64
N LEU A 27 -135.43 16.93 -34.70
CA LEU A 27 -135.18 16.76 -33.26
C LEU A 27 -134.99 15.28 -32.91
N LEU A 28 -135.86 14.39 -33.41
CA LEU A 28 -135.78 12.96 -33.16
C LEU A 28 -134.48 12.34 -33.72
N ALA A 29 -134.04 12.77 -34.90
CA ALA A 29 -132.81 12.29 -35.51
C ALA A 29 -131.57 12.66 -34.65
N GLU A 30 -131.48 13.91 -34.21
CA GLU A 30 -130.40 14.40 -33.36
C GLU A 30 -130.41 13.76 -31.96
N LEU A 31 -131.59 13.46 -31.42
CA LEU A 31 -131.70 12.81 -30.13
C LEU A 31 -131.25 11.34 -30.16
N LYS A 32 -131.38 10.66 -31.30
CA LYS A 32 -130.91 9.27 -31.45
C LYS A 32 -129.39 9.17 -31.36
N THR A 33 -128.64 10.16 -31.84
CA THR A 33 -127.17 10.18 -31.84
C THR A 33 -126.58 10.65 -30.51
N ALA A 34 -127.39 11.28 -29.65
CA ALA A 34 -126.96 11.78 -28.35
C ALA A 34 -126.54 10.65 -27.40
N LYS A 35 -125.30 10.78 -26.88
CA LYS A 35 -124.65 9.92 -25.88
C LYS A 35 -123.84 10.78 -24.91
N VAL A 36 -123.78 10.37 -23.64
CA VAL A 36 -122.92 10.93 -22.59
C VAL A 36 -121.52 10.28 -22.65
N ASP A 37 -120.47 11.07 -22.47
CA ASP A 37 -119.06 10.64 -22.47
C ASP A 37 -118.67 9.95 -21.15
N ASP A 38 -118.95 10.61 -20.01
CA ASP A 38 -118.71 10.05 -18.68
C ASP A 38 -119.96 9.35 -18.15
N GLN A 39 -119.92 8.03 -18.24
CA GLN A 39 -121.01 7.12 -17.85
C GLN A 39 -121.09 6.94 -16.33
N THR A 40 -120.07 7.37 -15.58
CA THR A 40 -120.02 7.26 -14.11
C THR A 40 -120.85 8.35 -13.43
N VAL A 41 -121.12 9.46 -14.14
CA VAL A 41 -121.98 10.54 -13.66
C VAL A 41 -123.44 10.15 -13.89
N ILE A 42 -124.01 9.49 -12.87
CA ILE A 42 -125.39 8.98 -12.89
C ILE A 42 -126.39 10.08 -13.28
N THR A 43 -126.19 11.31 -12.82
CA THR A 43 -127.06 12.45 -13.12
C THR A 43 -127.06 12.80 -14.61
N SER A 44 -125.92 12.73 -15.28
CA SER A 44 -125.81 13.00 -16.73
C SER A 44 -126.53 11.93 -17.56
N VAL A 45 -126.38 10.66 -17.18
CA VAL A 45 -127.10 9.54 -17.82
C VAL A 45 -128.61 9.68 -17.61
N GLN A 46 -129.03 10.03 -16.38
CA GLN A 46 -130.44 10.24 -16.04
C GLN A 46 -131.08 11.39 -16.82
N GLU A 47 -130.40 12.53 -16.96
CA GLU A 47 -130.92 13.70 -17.70
C GLU A 47 -131.13 13.40 -19.19
N LEU A 48 -130.17 12.72 -19.84
CA LEU A 48 -130.31 12.33 -21.24
C LEU A 48 -131.40 11.27 -21.43
N ALA A 49 -131.46 10.29 -20.52
CA ALA A 49 -132.49 9.26 -20.57
C ALA A 49 -133.89 9.84 -20.31
N ARG A 50 -134.02 10.85 -19.43
CA ARG A 50 -135.26 11.61 -19.19
C ARG A 50 -135.70 12.35 -20.46
N LEU A 51 -134.77 13.03 -21.15
CA LEU A 51 -135.07 13.71 -22.41
C LEU A 51 -135.59 12.74 -23.46
N LYS A 52 -134.89 11.61 -23.66
CA LYS A 52 -135.31 10.54 -24.57
C LYS A 52 -136.71 10.02 -24.22
N LYS A 53 -136.99 9.80 -22.93
CA LYS A 53 -138.30 9.37 -22.45
C LYS A 53 -139.39 10.38 -22.79
N ILE A 54 -139.18 11.66 -22.46
CA ILE A 54 -140.16 12.73 -22.70
C ILE A 54 -140.43 12.92 -24.18
N ILE A 55 -139.39 13.05 -25.00
CA ILE A 55 -139.53 13.27 -26.44
C ILE A 55 -140.20 12.07 -27.11
N THR A 56 -139.83 10.83 -26.75
CA THR A 56 -140.51 9.63 -27.25
C THR A 56 -141.99 9.63 -26.88
N PHE A 57 -142.33 10.08 -25.67
CA PHE A 57 -143.72 10.20 -25.25
C PHE A 57 -144.47 11.26 -26.08
N ILE A 58 -143.89 12.45 -26.29
CA ILE A 58 -144.46 13.50 -27.13
C ILE A 58 -144.65 13.04 -28.58
N ASP A 59 -143.66 12.36 -29.15
CA ASP A 59 -143.71 11.88 -30.53
C ASP A 59 -144.90 10.93 -30.75
N LYS A 60 -145.08 9.98 -29.83
CA LYS A 60 -146.21 9.06 -29.86
C LYS A 60 -147.54 9.78 -29.63
N MET A 61 -147.56 10.85 -28.83
CA MET A 61 -148.76 11.68 -28.64
C MET A 61 -149.13 12.44 -29.91
N ILE A 62 -148.19 13.13 -30.56
CA ILE A 62 -148.42 13.87 -31.81
C ILE A 62 -149.00 12.94 -32.88
N ASN A 63 -148.44 11.74 -33.02
CA ASN A 63 -148.92 10.72 -33.95
C ASN A 63 -150.33 10.17 -33.61
N SER A 64 -150.88 10.47 -32.43
CA SER A 64 -152.16 9.95 -31.96
C SER A 64 -153.32 10.95 -32.02
N ILE A 65 -153.05 12.22 -32.28
CA ILE A 65 -154.02 13.33 -32.28
C ILE A 65 -154.36 13.73 -33.72
N ASP A 66 -155.57 14.23 -33.96
CA ASP A 66 -155.96 14.82 -35.25
C ASP A 66 -155.46 16.29 -35.34
N PRO A 67 -154.48 16.60 -36.23
CA PRO A 67 -153.89 17.93 -36.30
C PRO A 67 -154.86 19.04 -36.71
N GLU A 68 -155.96 18.72 -37.40
CA GLU A 68 -156.95 19.72 -37.86
C GLU A 68 -157.86 20.21 -36.72
N LEU A 69 -157.95 19.46 -35.62
CA LEU A 69 -158.74 19.82 -34.44
C LEU A 69 -157.99 20.71 -33.45
N ILE A 70 -156.70 20.97 -33.69
CA ILE A 70 -155.85 21.81 -32.83
C ILE A 70 -155.78 23.22 -33.43
N PRO A 71 -156.04 24.29 -32.65
CA PRO A 71 -155.86 25.66 -33.09
C PRO A 71 -154.43 25.91 -33.61
N SER A 72 -154.31 26.61 -34.74
CA SER A 72 -153.00 26.89 -35.38
C SER A 72 -152.00 27.60 -34.45
N GLY A 73 -152.47 28.48 -33.55
CA GLY A 73 -151.61 29.16 -32.57
C GLY A 73 -150.96 28.24 -31.53
N THR A 74 -151.57 27.09 -31.22
CA THR A 74 -150.97 26.07 -30.34
C THR A 74 -149.76 25.45 -30.99
N TRP A 75 -149.83 25.21 -32.29
CA TRP A 75 -148.77 24.65 -33.09
C TRP A 75 -147.59 25.62 -33.29
N ASP A 76 -147.88 26.91 -33.48
CA ASP A 76 -146.83 27.95 -33.50
C ASP A 76 -146.09 28.04 -32.16
N SER A 77 -146.83 27.92 -31.05
CA SER A 77 -146.28 27.89 -29.70
C SER A 77 -145.41 26.63 -29.47
N PHE A 78 -145.87 25.47 -29.95
CA PHE A 78 -145.10 24.22 -29.93
C PHE A 78 -143.79 24.38 -30.70
N ASN A 79 -143.82 24.91 -31.92
CA ASN A 79 -142.62 25.09 -32.74
C ASN A 79 -141.60 26.06 -32.10
N THR A 80 -142.09 27.09 -31.41
CA THR A 80 -141.26 28.04 -30.65
C THR A 80 -140.46 27.36 -29.54
N GLN A 81 -140.93 26.23 -29.01
CA GLN A 81 -140.18 25.41 -28.05
C GLN A 81 -139.42 24.25 -28.71
N ALA A 82 -139.90 23.71 -29.84
CA ALA A 82 -139.28 22.56 -30.51
C ALA A 82 -137.93 22.94 -31.16
N LYS A 83 -137.86 24.11 -31.82
CA LYS A 83 -136.63 24.64 -32.42
C LYS A 83 -135.48 24.80 -31.41
N PRO A 84 -135.65 25.51 -30.28
CA PRO A 84 -134.58 25.62 -29.29
C PRO A 84 -134.28 24.28 -28.64
N CYS A 85 -135.27 23.40 -28.42
CA CYS A 85 -135.02 22.05 -27.92
C CYS A 85 -134.06 21.27 -28.85
N ALA A 86 -134.35 21.25 -30.16
CA ALA A 86 -133.49 20.62 -31.16
C ALA A 86 -132.09 21.25 -31.21
N GLN A 87 -131.99 22.58 -31.16
CA GLN A 87 -130.70 23.28 -31.13
C GLN A 87 -129.86 22.90 -29.91
N ARG A 88 -130.48 22.75 -28.73
CA ARG A 88 -129.77 22.30 -27.52
C ARG A 88 -129.25 20.87 -27.65
N ILE A 89 -130.01 19.97 -28.27
CA ILE A 89 -129.56 18.60 -28.54
C ILE A 89 -128.37 18.61 -29.52
N VAL A 90 -128.41 19.43 -30.57
CA VAL A 90 -127.29 19.59 -31.50
C VAL A 90 -126.03 20.11 -30.80
N LEU A 91 -126.18 21.12 -29.93
CA LEU A 91 -125.06 21.65 -29.14
C LEU A 91 -124.46 20.57 -28.24
N PHE A 92 -125.29 19.82 -27.51
CA PHE A 92 -124.82 18.68 -26.72
C PHE A 92 -124.07 17.65 -27.56
N ASN A 93 -124.53 17.36 -28.78
CA ASN A 93 -123.83 16.44 -29.67
C ASN A 93 -122.45 16.96 -30.10
N SER A 94 -122.25 18.28 -30.09
CA SER A 94 -120.99 18.94 -30.45
C SER A 94 -120.00 19.10 -29.31
N ASP A 95 -120.47 19.50 -28.12
CA ASP A 95 -119.60 19.90 -27.00
C ASP A 95 -119.71 18.98 -25.78
N ARG A 96 -120.66 18.04 -25.80
CA ARG A 96 -120.92 17.05 -24.75
C ARG A 96 -121.28 17.65 -23.40
N ASN A 97 -121.67 18.93 -23.35
CA ASN A 97 -122.04 19.61 -22.12
C ASN A 97 -123.47 19.27 -21.67
N ILE A 98 -123.59 18.58 -20.53
CA ILE A 98 -124.88 18.12 -20.00
C ILE A 98 -125.89 19.25 -19.71
N VAL A 99 -125.42 20.48 -19.49
CA VAL A 99 -126.29 21.64 -19.30
C VAL A 99 -127.21 21.85 -20.52
N HIS A 100 -126.75 21.50 -21.72
CA HIS A 100 -127.59 21.57 -22.92
C HIS A 100 -128.73 20.56 -22.89
N ILE A 101 -128.53 19.36 -22.34
CA ILE A 101 -129.60 18.37 -22.15
C ILE A 101 -130.58 18.83 -21.08
N GLN A 102 -130.11 19.43 -19.98
CA GLN A 102 -130.99 20.01 -18.95
C GLN A 102 -131.87 21.12 -19.52
N GLN A 103 -131.30 21.99 -20.36
CA GLN A 103 -132.03 23.03 -21.07
C GLN A 103 -133.01 22.45 -22.11
N ALA A 104 -132.59 21.41 -22.85
CA ALA A 104 -133.47 20.70 -23.78
C ALA A 104 -134.66 20.05 -23.04
N ASN A 105 -134.41 19.49 -21.86
CA ASN A 105 -135.44 18.94 -20.96
C ASN A 105 -136.46 20.00 -20.55
N ALA A 106 -136.01 21.21 -20.18
CA ALA A 106 -136.92 22.30 -19.86
C ALA A 106 -137.82 22.69 -21.05
N HIS A 107 -137.28 22.72 -22.27
CA HIS A 107 -138.09 22.92 -23.47
C HIS A 107 -139.05 21.74 -23.73
N ALA A 108 -138.59 20.51 -23.53
CA ALA A 108 -139.39 19.30 -23.72
C ALA A 108 -140.57 19.22 -22.73
N ASP A 109 -140.38 19.67 -21.49
CA ASP A 109 -141.44 19.78 -20.49
C ASP A 109 -142.53 20.77 -20.96
N ASN A 110 -142.13 21.91 -21.53
CA ASN A 110 -143.07 22.87 -22.11
C ASN A 110 -143.80 22.28 -23.33
N LEU A 111 -143.11 21.54 -24.19
CA LEU A 111 -143.70 20.90 -25.37
C LEU A 111 -144.84 19.95 -25.01
N ILE A 112 -144.70 19.19 -23.91
CA ILE A 112 -145.78 18.33 -23.41
C ILE A 112 -147.04 19.16 -23.13
N THR A 113 -146.92 20.36 -22.56
CA THR A 113 -148.08 21.16 -22.13
C THR A 113 -148.99 21.60 -23.27
N TYR A 114 -148.45 21.76 -24.49
CA TYR A 114 -149.25 22.14 -25.66
C TYR A 114 -150.03 20.97 -26.26
N VAL A 115 -149.48 19.77 -26.19
CA VAL A 115 -150.06 18.57 -26.82
C VAL A 115 -151.02 17.87 -25.85
N ARG A 116 -150.75 17.95 -24.54
CA ARG A 116 -151.50 17.24 -23.49
C ARG A 116 -153.00 17.55 -23.41
N PRO A 117 -153.49 18.80 -23.57
CA PRO A 117 -154.92 19.12 -23.48
C PRO A 117 -155.78 18.46 -24.56
N TYR A 118 -155.18 18.09 -25.69
CA TYR A 118 -155.87 17.55 -26.87
C TYR A 118 -155.83 16.02 -26.92
N MET A 119 -155.42 15.37 -25.83
CA MET A 119 -155.39 13.91 -25.73
C MET A 119 -156.81 13.33 -25.60
N VAL A 120 -157.19 12.46 -26.53
CA VAL A 120 -158.41 11.64 -26.42
C VAL A 120 -158.16 10.45 -25.47
N ALA A 121 -159.12 10.14 -24.60
CA ALA A 121 -158.99 9.33 -23.39
C ALA A 121 -158.37 7.90 -23.51
N TYR A 122 -157.50 7.60 -22.53
CA TYR A 122 -157.09 6.36 -21.86
C TYR A 122 -156.52 5.11 -22.58
N GLY A 123 -156.46 5.00 -23.91
CA GLY A 123 -155.82 3.84 -24.57
C GLY A 123 -154.39 4.07 -25.08
N LYS A 124 -154.27 4.94 -26.09
CA LYS A 124 -153.02 5.16 -26.84
C LYS A 124 -151.92 5.85 -26.00
N ALA A 125 -152.32 6.70 -25.05
CA ALA A 125 -151.41 7.38 -24.14
C ALA A 125 -150.66 6.43 -23.19
N ALA A 126 -151.33 5.36 -22.72
CA ALA A 126 -150.69 4.36 -21.85
C ALA A 126 -149.59 3.58 -22.61
N LYS A 127 -149.83 3.24 -23.88
CA LYS A 127 -148.84 2.58 -24.74
C LYS A 127 -147.63 3.47 -25.02
N ALA A 128 -147.86 4.76 -25.28
CA ALA A 128 -146.78 5.75 -25.43
C ALA A 128 -145.90 5.85 -24.18
N MET A 129 -146.51 5.83 -22.98
CA MET A 129 -145.76 5.85 -21.72
C MET A 129 -144.96 4.56 -21.50
N GLN A 130 -145.52 3.39 -21.82
CA GLN A 130 -144.83 2.11 -21.71
C GLN A 130 -143.58 2.05 -22.61
N GLU A 131 -143.69 2.46 -23.87
CA GLU A 131 -142.56 2.50 -24.81
C GLU A 131 -141.46 3.47 -24.34
N ALA A 132 -141.83 4.62 -23.79
CA ALA A 132 -140.88 5.59 -23.25
C ALA A 132 -140.13 5.08 -22.01
N VAL A 133 -140.82 4.36 -21.11
CA VAL A 133 -140.19 3.71 -19.94
C VAL A 133 -139.25 2.59 -20.38
N LYS A 134 -139.62 1.81 -21.39
CA LYS A 134 -138.75 0.77 -21.96
C LYS A 134 -137.47 1.37 -22.56
N GLY A 135 -137.59 2.43 -23.35
CA GLY A 135 -136.43 3.12 -23.93
C GLY A 135 -135.51 3.74 -22.88
N PHE A 136 -136.05 4.22 -21.76
CA PHE A 136 -135.24 4.66 -20.62
C PHE A 136 -134.44 3.51 -20.01
N ALA A 137 -135.09 2.37 -19.75
CA ALA A 137 -134.44 1.19 -19.16
C ALA A 137 -133.31 0.64 -20.05
N GLU A 138 -133.53 0.55 -21.36
CA GLU A 138 -132.54 0.09 -22.34
C GLU A 138 -131.29 0.98 -22.39
N VAL A 139 -131.45 2.30 -22.27
CA VAL A 139 -130.32 3.25 -22.22
C VAL A 139 -129.51 3.06 -20.95
N VAL A 140 -130.17 2.93 -19.80
CA VAL A 140 -129.48 2.75 -18.50
C VAL A 140 -128.75 1.40 -18.43
N SER A 141 -129.34 0.30 -18.91
CA SER A 141 -128.68 -1.01 -18.92
C SER A 141 -127.44 -1.03 -19.81
N GLY A 142 -127.51 -0.43 -21.00
CA GLY A 142 -126.36 -0.38 -21.90
C GLY A 142 -125.17 0.38 -21.31
N TYR A 143 -125.44 1.44 -20.54
CA TYR A 143 -124.40 2.16 -19.81
C TYR A 143 -123.79 1.35 -18.65
N MET A 144 -124.59 0.52 -17.98
CA MET A 144 -124.11 -0.35 -16.90
C MET A 144 -123.14 -1.42 -17.45
N GLU A 145 -123.47 -2.03 -18.59
CA GLU A 145 -122.62 -3.03 -19.25
C GLU A 145 -121.28 -2.44 -19.72
N SER A 146 -121.28 -1.23 -20.31
CA SER A 146 -120.04 -0.58 -20.74
C SER A 146 -119.17 -0.10 -19.58
N PHE A 147 -119.79 0.29 -18.46
CA PHE A 147 -119.06 0.56 -17.23
C PHE A 147 -118.40 -0.71 -16.67
N GLU A 148 -119.12 -1.83 -16.62
CA GLU A 148 -118.59 -3.12 -16.15
C GLU A 148 -117.39 -3.58 -17.00
N ALA A 149 -117.50 -3.49 -18.33
CA ALA A 149 -116.41 -3.81 -19.24
C ALA A 149 -115.17 -2.92 -19.03
N SER A 150 -115.37 -1.62 -18.83
CA SER A 150 -114.29 -0.66 -18.58
C SER A 150 -113.62 -0.91 -17.22
N ALA A 151 -114.40 -1.19 -16.18
CA ALA A 151 -113.90 -1.54 -14.86
C ALA A 151 -113.11 -2.86 -14.88
N GLY A 152 -113.58 -3.85 -15.65
CA GLY A 152 -112.86 -5.11 -15.87
C GLY A 152 -111.53 -4.91 -16.62
N GLY A 153 -111.50 -4.06 -17.65
CA GLY A 153 -110.28 -3.69 -18.37
C GLY A 153 -109.25 -3.02 -17.47
N LEU A 154 -109.66 -2.00 -16.71
CA LEU A 154 -108.80 -1.32 -15.73
C LEU A 154 -108.29 -2.27 -14.65
N LEU A 155 -109.11 -3.22 -14.18
CA LEU A 155 -108.67 -4.21 -13.21
C LEU A 155 -107.60 -5.15 -13.80
N GLY A 156 -107.71 -5.53 -15.07
CA GLY A 156 -106.70 -6.28 -15.80
C GLY A 156 -105.37 -5.53 -15.88
N GLU A 157 -105.40 -4.26 -16.32
CA GLU A 157 -104.21 -3.40 -16.38
C GLU A 157 -103.53 -3.26 -15.00
N ILE A 158 -104.31 -3.11 -13.93
CA ILE A 158 -103.79 -3.07 -12.55
C ILE A 158 -103.12 -4.39 -12.15
N GLN A 159 -103.67 -5.53 -12.56
CA GLN A 159 -103.07 -6.84 -12.27
C GLN A 159 -101.76 -7.04 -13.04
N ASP A 160 -101.69 -6.62 -14.30
CA ASP A 160 -100.48 -6.70 -15.12
C ASP A 160 -99.38 -5.80 -14.55
N MET A 161 -99.69 -4.53 -14.25
CA MET A 161 -98.75 -3.61 -13.59
C MET A 161 -98.24 -4.16 -12.25
N ARG A 162 -99.11 -4.83 -11.47
CA ARG A 162 -98.70 -5.46 -10.21
C ARG A 162 -97.73 -6.62 -10.44
N SER A 163 -97.92 -7.39 -11.51
CA SER A 163 -97.03 -8.49 -11.87
C SER A 163 -95.65 -7.98 -12.28
N GLU A 164 -95.62 -6.98 -13.15
CA GLU A 164 -94.38 -6.31 -13.59
C GLU A 164 -93.62 -5.70 -12.40
N ALA A 165 -94.32 -4.98 -11.51
CA ALA A 165 -93.72 -4.39 -10.32
C ALA A 165 -93.07 -5.45 -9.40
N LYS A 166 -93.71 -6.62 -9.23
CA LYS A 166 -93.12 -7.74 -8.48
C LYS A 166 -91.88 -8.30 -9.15
N GLN A 167 -91.88 -8.42 -10.48
CA GLN A 167 -90.72 -8.88 -11.22
C GLN A 167 -89.54 -7.91 -11.03
N SER A 168 -89.76 -6.61 -11.24
CA SER A 168 -88.72 -5.59 -11.04
C SER A 168 -88.20 -5.58 -9.59
N GLN A 169 -89.07 -5.77 -8.60
CA GLN A 169 -88.64 -5.89 -7.20
C GLN A 169 -87.69 -7.08 -6.99
N SER A 170 -88.00 -8.24 -7.59
CA SER A 170 -87.13 -9.42 -7.50
C SER A 170 -85.78 -9.19 -8.17
N GLU A 171 -85.74 -8.51 -9.32
CA GLU A 171 -84.51 -8.18 -10.04
C GLU A 171 -83.64 -7.20 -9.24
N ILE A 172 -84.27 -6.17 -8.63
CA ILE A 172 -83.59 -5.22 -7.74
C ILE A 172 -82.96 -5.94 -6.55
N GLN A 173 -83.68 -6.89 -5.93
CA GLN A 173 -83.16 -7.64 -4.80
C GLN A 173 -81.93 -8.49 -5.19
N LEU A 174 -81.99 -9.17 -6.33
CA LEU A 174 -80.85 -9.94 -6.84
C LEU A 174 -79.63 -9.07 -7.13
N SER A 175 -79.86 -7.87 -7.69
CA SER A 175 -78.79 -6.90 -7.92
C SER A 175 -78.21 -6.38 -6.60
N TYR A 176 -79.06 -6.09 -5.62
CA TYR A 176 -78.64 -5.63 -4.29
C TYR A 176 -77.76 -6.68 -3.60
N ASP A 177 -78.19 -7.94 -3.55
CA ASP A 177 -77.43 -9.05 -2.97
C ASP A 177 -76.07 -9.24 -3.68
N SER A 178 -76.03 -9.00 -5.00
CA SER A 178 -74.80 -9.09 -5.80
C SER A 178 -73.82 -7.95 -5.47
N VAL A 179 -74.34 -6.73 -5.30
CA VAL A 179 -73.55 -5.55 -4.88
C VAL A 179 -73.00 -5.76 -3.47
N GLU A 180 -73.81 -6.28 -2.54
CA GLU A 180 -73.37 -6.57 -1.17
C GLU A 180 -72.24 -7.60 -1.15
N LYS A 181 -72.37 -8.69 -1.92
CA LYS A 181 -71.30 -9.69 -2.07
C LYS A 181 -70.02 -9.11 -2.68
N LEU A 182 -70.14 -8.21 -3.64
CA LEU A 182 -68.99 -7.52 -4.24
C LEU A 182 -68.32 -6.61 -3.21
N ASN A 183 -69.12 -5.84 -2.47
CA ASN A 183 -68.66 -4.92 -1.45
C ASN A 183 -67.88 -5.67 -0.35
N ALA A 184 -68.44 -6.78 0.16
CA ALA A 184 -67.78 -7.64 1.13
C ALA A 184 -66.46 -8.23 0.63
N LYS A 185 -66.34 -8.53 -0.68
CA LYS A 185 -65.07 -9.02 -1.26
C LYS A 185 -64.03 -7.92 -1.42
N LEU A 186 -64.45 -6.72 -1.83
CA LEU A 186 -63.55 -5.61 -2.09
C LEU A 186 -63.04 -4.97 -0.80
N PHE A 187 -63.96 -4.69 0.12
CA PHE A 187 -63.70 -3.91 1.33
C PHE A 187 -63.63 -4.77 2.59
N GLY A 188 -64.16 -5.98 2.56
CA GLY A 188 -64.22 -6.86 3.73
C GLY A 188 -65.48 -6.67 4.57
N ASN A 189 -65.58 -7.44 5.64
CA ASN A 189 -66.63 -7.31 6.67
C ASN A 189 -65.98 -6.89 7.99
N GLU A 190 -66.77 -6.46 8.98
CA GLU A 190 -66.27 -6.05 10.30
C GLU A 190 -65.25 -7.06 10.87
N GLY A 191 -63.97 -6.67 10.86
CA GLY A 191 -62.85 -7.44 11.40
C GLY A 191 -62.05 -8.32 10.41
N GLN A 192 -62.44 -8.42 9.14
CA GLN A 192 -61.66 -9.12 8.11
C GLN A 192 -61.50 -8.27 6.86
N GLY A 193 -60.27 -7.83 6.60
CA GLY A 193 -59.88 -7.04 5.43
C GLY A 193 -60.26 -7.65 4.09
N GLY A 194 -60.81 -6.81 3.21
CA GLY A 194 -61.11 -7.16 1.83
C GLY A 194 -59.86 -7.23 0.94
N LEU A 195 -60.11 -7.27 -0.38
CA LEU A 195 -59.05 -7.19 -1.37
C LEU A 195 -58.23 -5.90 -1.26
N GLU A 196 -58.85 -4.77 -0.90
CA GLU A 196 -58.18 -3.47 -0.72
C GLU A 196 -57.05 -3.56 0.32
N GLU A 197 -57.34 -4.06 1.52
CA GLU A 197 -56.33 -4.19 2.59
C GLU A 197 -55.18 -5.13 2.19
N LYS A 198 -55.48 -6.19 1.42
CA LYS A 198 -54.45 -7.09 0.89
C LYS A 198 -53.55 -6.40 -0.13
N VAL A 199 -54.13 -5.59 -1.01
CA VAL A 199 -53.37 -4.81 -2.01
C VAL A 199 -52.51 -3.76 -1.30
N GLU A 200 -53.04 -3.04 -0.32
CA GLU A 200 -52.25 -2.09 0.47
C GLU A 200 -51.13 -2.77 1.24
N THR A 201 -51.39 -3.93 1.85
CA THR A 201 -50.37 -4.69 2.57
C THR A 201 -49.27 -5.17 1.62
N CYS A 202 -49.64 -5.64 0.42
CA CYS A 202 -48.68 -6.02 -0.60
C CYS A 202 -47.87 -4.80 -1.07
N ALA A 203 -48.50 -3.65 -1.28
CA ALA A 203 -47.81 -2.41 -1.65
C ALA A 203 -46.80 -1.99 -0.58
N ARG A 204 -47.19 -2.01 0.71
CA ARG A 204 -46.29 -1.74 1.84
C ARG A 204 -45.11 -2.71 1.89
N GLN A 205 -45.36 -4.00 1.70
CA GLN A 205 -44.29 -5.02 1.66
C GLN A 205 -43.32 -4.78 0.48
N VAL A 206 -43.82 -4.38 -0.68
CA VAL A 206 -42.97 -4.03 -1.83
C VAL A 206 -42.12 -2.79 -1.52
N GLU A 207 -42.72 -1.76 -0.92
CA GLU A 207 -42.00 -0.55 -0.52
C GLU A 207 -40.90 -0.84 0.51
N ASP A 208 -41.21 -1.63 1.54
CA ASP A 208 -40.23 -2.10 2.52
C ASP A 208 -39.08 -2.87 1.86
N LYS A 209 -39.39 -3.76 0.92
CA LYS A 209 -38.38 -4.53 0.19
C LYS A 209 -37.52 -3.66 -0.73
N VAL A 210 -38.11 -2.65 -1.38
CA VAL A 210 -37.36 -1.67 -2.17
C VAL A 210 -36.39 -0.88 -1.28
N ASN A 211 -36.84 -0.47 -0.09
CA ASN A 211 -35.99 0.23 0.88
C ASN A 211 -34.84 -0.66 1.39
N GLU A 212 -35.10 -1.95 1.69
CA GLU A 212 -34.05 -2.91 2.03
C GLU A 212 -33.03 -3.08 0.89
N ILE A 213 -33.49 -3.21 -0.36
CA ILE A 213 -32.62 -3.34 -1.54
C ILE A 213 -31.75 -2.10 -1.72
N ASN A 214 -32.32 -0.91 -1.56
CA ASN A 214 -31.57 0.34 -1.66
C ASN A 214 -30.51 0.45 -0.55
N ALA A 215 -30.85 0.06 0.68
CA ALA A 215 -29.88 0.02 1.77
C ALA A 215 -28.70 -0.93 1.47
N TYR A 216 -28.97 -2.12 0.91
CA TYR A 216 -27.91 -3.04 0.49
C TYR A 216 -27.10 -2.50 -0.70
N HIS A 217 -27.76 -1.86 -1.66
CA HIS A 217 -27.08 -1.21 -2.78
C HIS A 217 -26.09 -0.15 -2.30
N ASP A 218 -26.51 0.69 -1.36
CA ASP A 218 -25.68 1.75 -0.81
C ASP A 218 -24.51 1.19 0.01
N GLU A 219 -24.75 0.18 0.84
CA GLU A 219 -23.69 -0.49 1.62
C GLU A 219 -22.63 -1.18 0.71
N ILE A 220 -23.07 -1.82 -0.37
CA ILE A 220 -22.18 -2.62 -1.22
C ILE A 220 -21.45 -1.78 -2.26
N LEU A 221 -22.13 -0.80 -2.88
CA LEU A 221 -21.66 -0.15 -4.11
C LEU A 221 -21.38 1.35 -3.98
N VAL A 222 -22.15 2.10 -3.18
CA VAL A 222 -22.06 3.57 -3.14
C VAL A 222 -21.16 4.02 -1.99
N GLY A 223 -21.50 3.58 -0.77
CA GLY A 223 -20.87 4.04 0.46
C GLY A 223 -21.26 5.48 0.80
N GLU A 224 -21.02 5.87 2.03
CA GLU A 224 -21.15 7.24 2.50
C GLU A 224 -19.77 7.87 2.69
N ALA A 225 -19.68 9.20 2.72
CA ALA A 225 -18.41 9.91 2.89
C ALA A 225 -17.63 9.51 4.16
N LYS A 226 -18.32 8.99 5.19
CA LYS A 226 -17.69 8.47 6.42
C LYS A 226 -17.52 6.94 6.43
N ASN A 227 -18.29 6.22 5.63
CA ASN A 227 -18.31 4.77 5.58
C ASN A 227 -18.22 4.33 4.11
N PRO A 228 -17.01 4.11 3.57
CA PRO A 228 -16.84 3.67 2.18
C PRO A 228 -17.57 2.36 1.91
N SER A 229 -17.96 2.16 0.66
CA SER A 229 -18.68 0.94 0.26
C SER A 229 -17.81 -0.30 0.44
N LYS A 230 -18.43 -1.47 0.62
CA LYS A 230 -17.69 -2.75 0.64
C LYS A 230 -16.82 -2.93 -0.61
N LYS A 231 -17.28 -2.46 -1.77
CA LYS A 231 -16.49 -2.47 -3.01
C LYS A 231 -15.23 -1.62 -2.91
N GLN A 232 -15.32 -0.40 -2.37
CA GLN A 232 -14.16 0.47 -2.16
C GLN A 232 -13.18 -0.16 -1.16
N LEU A 233 -13.68 -0.65 -0.03
CA LEU A 233 -12.85 -1.36 0.96
C LEU A 233 -12.12 -2.57 0.36
N LEU A 234 -12.79 -3.31 -0.53
CA LEU A 234 -12.16 -4.45 -1.21
C LEU A 234 -11.07 -4.00 -2.19
N ALA A 235 -11.29 -2.92 -2.93
CA ALA A 235 -10.31 -2.35 -3.85
C ALA A 235 -9.09 -1.80 -3.09
N ASP A 236 -9.31 -1.08 -2.00
CA ASP A 236 -8.25 -0.55 -1.14
C ASP A 236 -7.42 -1.69 -0.52
N ALA A 237 -8.09 -2.75 -0.04
CA ALA A 237 -7.42 -3.94 0.49
C ALA A 237 -6.63 -4.68 -0.59
N GLU A 238 -7.15 -4.78 -1.82
CA GLU A 238 -6.44 -5.38 -2.95
C GLU A 238 -5.17 -4.58 -3.28
N GLU A 239 -5.26 -3.25 -3.34
CA GLU A 239 -4.11 -2.36 -3.54
C GLU A 239 -3.07 -2.52 -2.44
N GLU A 240 -3.48 -2.57 -1.17
CA GLU A 240 -2.57 -2.79 -0.04
C GLU A 240 -1.89 -4.17 -0.10
N ILE A 241 -2.63 -5.22 -0.46
CA ILE A 241 -2.08 -6.57 -0.62
C ILE A 241 -1.04 -6.61 -1.75
N LEU A 242 -1.31 -5.94 -2.87
CA LEU A 242 -0.37 -5.85 -3.99
C LEU A 242 0.91 -5.08 -3.60
N ALA A 243 0.77 -3.96 -2.88
CA ALA A 243 1.90 -3.19 -2.37
C ALA A 243 2.76 -4.02 -1.40
N ARG A 244 2.13 -4.68 -0.41
CA ARG A 244 2.84 -5.56 0.54
C ARG A 244 3.51 -6.73 -0.14
N ARG A 245 2.88 -7.31 -1.17
CA ARG A 245 3.50 -8.38 -1.97
C ARG A 245 4.78 -7.89 -2.66
N ALA A 246 4.76 -6.68 -3.22
CA ALA A 246 5.94 -6.10 -3.83
C ALA A 246 7.07 -5.88 -2.81
N GLU A 247 6.74 -5.36 -1.62
CA GLU A 247 7.70 -5.21 -0.51
C GLU A 247 8.30 -6.55 -0.06
N ILE A 248 7.46 -7.58 0.11
CA ILE A 248 7.92 -8.93 0.49
C ILE A 248 8.88 -9.50 -0.55
N ASN A 249 8.58 -9.34 -1.84
CA ASN A 249 9.46 -9.81 -2.90
C ASN A 249 10.80 -9.08 -2.89
N GLN A 250 10.80 -7.78 -2.59
CA GLN A 250 12.03 -7.01 -2.46
C GLN A 250 12.86 -7.47 -1.25
N ILE A 251 12.23 -7.69 -0.09
CA ILE A 251 12.90 -8.22 1.11
C ILE A 251 13.47 -9.61 0.84
N LEU A 252 12.74 -10.48 0.14
CA LEU A 252 13.23 -11.81 -0.23
C LEU A 252 14.47 -11.71 -1.12
N SER A 253 14.44 -10.84 -2.14
CA SER A 253 15.62 -10.59 -2.98
C SER A 253 16.82 -10.06 -2.19
N ASP A 254 16.59 -9.16 -1.23
CA ASP A 254 17.65 -8.63 -0.37
C ASP A 254 18.22 -9.70 0.57
N VAL A 255 17.39 -10.62 1.05
CA VAL A 255 17.79 -11.74 1.91
C VAL A 255 18.59 -12.77 1.11
N GLU A 256 18.13 -13.13 -0.10
CA GLU A 256 18.86 -14.02 -1.01
C GLU A 256 20.25 -13.46 -1.31
N GLN A 257 20.35 -12.16 -1.63
CA GLN A 257 21.65 -11.52 -1.87
C GLN A 257 22.55 -11.56 -0.62
N LYS A 258 22.00 -11.33 0.57
CA LYS A 258 22.78 -11.43 1.81
C LYS A 258 23.20 -12.86 2.14
N GLU A 259 22.39 -13.85 1.78
CA GLU A 259 22.74 -15.26 1.94
C GLU A 259 23.92 -15.62 1.01
N ASP A 260 23.88 -15.17 -0.24
CA ASP A 260 24.98 -15.32 -1.20
C ASP A 260 26.26 -14.62 -0.71
N ASP A 261 26.16 -13.36 -0.27
CA ASP A 261 27.28 -12.61 0.30
C ASP A 261 27.88 -13.31 1.53
N LEU A 262 27.02 -13.89 2.39
CA LEU A 262 27.46 -14.64 3.57
C LEU A 262 28.12 -15.96 3.19
N ALA A 263 27.60 -16.66 2.18
CA ALA A 263 28.21 -17.88 1.66
C ALA A 263 29.59 -17.61 1.04
N GLU A 264 29.73 -16.52 0.29
CA GLU A 264 31.01 -16.06 -0.23
C GLU A 264 31.97 -15.68 0.90
N PHE A 265 31.50 -14.91 1.89
CA PHE A 265 32.29 -14.53 3.06
C PHE A 265 32.78 -15.75 3.85
N HIS A 266 31.89 -16.70 4.12
CA HIS A 266 32.21 -17.93 4.84
C HIS A 266 33.23 -18.76 4.06
N THR A 267 33.10 -18.86 2.73
CA THR A 267 34.09 -19.51 1.87
C THR A 267 35.44 -18.77 1.88
N LYS A 268 35.44 -17.44 1.95
CA LYS A 268 36.67 -16.63 2.00
C LYS A 268 37.42 -16.76 3.33
N ILE A 269 36.69 -16.78 4.45
CA ILE A 269 37.30 -16.91 5.78
C ILE A 269 37.81 -18.33 6.00
N PHE A 270 36.98 -19.33 5.72
CA PHE A 270 37.24 -20.70 6.12
C PHE A 270 37.64 -21.66 4.99
N GLY A 271 37.57 -21.24 3.72
CA GLY A 271 37.87 -22.10 2.57
C GLY A 271 36.67 -22.91 2.07
N LYS A 272 36.88 -23.64 0.96
CA LYS A 272 35.87 -24.55 0.40
C LYS A 272 35.96 -25.92 1.08
N LEU A 273 34.83 -26.59 1.29
CA LEU A 273 34.83 -28.00 1.68
C LEU A 273 35.21 -28.87 0.47
N ASN A 274 36.17 -29.77 0.67
CA ASN A 274 36.46 -30.84 -0.28
C ASN A 274 35.65 -32.11 0.02
N GLU A 275 35.74 -33.12 -0.85
CA GLU A 275 35.04 -34.40 -0.75
C GLU A 275 35.27 -35.16 0.58
N ASP A 276 36.33 -34.83 1.31
CA ASP A 276 36.70 -35.45 2.60
C ASP A 276 36.22 -34.68 3.84
N ASP A 277 35.32 -33.69 3.70
CA ASP A 277 34.88 -32.78 4.78
C ASP A 277 36.02 -31.91 5.38
N ILE A 278 37.18 -31.86 4.72
CA ILE A 278 38.31 -31.03 5.10
C ILE A 278 38.21 -29.69 4.37
N ARG A 279 38.29 -28.59 5.13
CA ARG A 279 38.31 -27.24 4.54
C ARG A 279 39.69 -26.94 3.94
N GLU A 280 39.71 -26.67 2.63
CA GLU A 280 40.92 -26.28 1.92
C GLU A 280 40.93 -24.78 1.59
N GLY A 281 42.09 -24.15 1.87
CA GLY A 281 42.28 -22.72 1.69
C GLY A 281 41.67 -21.88 2.80
N GLY A 282 41.27 -20.64 2.46
CA GLY A 282 40.73 -19.69 3.43
C GLY A 282 41.79 -18.89 4.18
N LEU A 283 41.35 -17.75 4.70
CA LEU A 283 42.21 -16.84 5.46
C LEU A 283 42.69 -17.47 6.78
N GLU A 284 41.87 -18.33 7.40
CA GLU A 284 42.24 -19.06 8.62
C GLU A 284 43.48 -19.93 8.42
N LYS A 285 43.51 -20.71 7.32
CA LYS A 285 44.66 -21.58 6.99
C LYS A 285 45.91 -20.77 6.63
N ASP A 286 45.77 -19.66 5.89
CA ASP A 286 46.91 -18.76 5.59
C ASP A 286 47.51 -18.16 6.87
N PHE A 287 46.67 -17.81 7.85
CA PHE A 287 47.16 -17.34 9.16
C PHE A 287 47.88 -18.43 9.93
N GLU A 288 47.33 -19.64 9.99
CA GLU A 288 47.95 -20.76 10.69
C GLU A 288 49.28 -21.17 10.06
N ASP A 289 49.36 -21.19 8.73
CA ASP A 289 50.60 -21.42 7.97
C ASP A 289 51.63 -20.33 8.24
N ARG A 290 51.23 -19.05 8.25
CA ARG A 290 52.12 -17.92 8.58
C ARG A 290 52.63 -17.97 10.02
N ILE A 291 51.78 -18.29 10.99
CA ILE A 291 52.18 -18.46 12.40
C ILE A 291 53.22 -19.58 12.51
N THR A 292 52.97 -20.70 11.82
CA THR A 292 53.90 -21.84 11.79
C THR A 292 55.23 -21.46 11.13
N MET A 293 55.19 -20.75 10.00
CA MET A 293 56.39 -20.25 9.33
C MET A 293 57.17 -19.26 10.20
N LEU A 294 56.49 -18.37 10.94
CA LEU A 294 57.12 -17.43 11.87
C LEU A 294 57.82 -18.18 13.02
N GLY A 295 57.17 -19.18 13.60
CA GLY A 295 57.79 -20.02 14.64
C GLY A 295 59.01 -20.80 14.12
N GLN A 296 58.94 -21.35 12.90
CA GLN A 296 60.10 -21.99 12.27
C GLN A 296 61.23 -21.00 11.97
N PHE A 297 60.90 -19.78 11.54
CA PHE A 297 61.86 -18.73 11.28
C PHE A 297 62.56 -18.28 12.57
N GLU A 298 61.80 -18.06 13.64
CA GLU A 298 62.32 -17.72 14.97
C GLU A 298 63.33 -18.77 15.44
N ASN A 299 62.96 -20.06 15.40
CA ASN A 299 63.86 -21.16 15.77
C ASN A 299 65.15 -21.16 14.93
N LYS A 300 65.05 -20.99 13.61
CA LYS A 300 66.23 -20.89 12.73
C LYS A 300 67.14 -19.71 13.07
N GLN A 301 66.57 -18.57 13.48
CA GLN A 301 67.36 -17.40 13.87
C GLN A 301 68.07 -17.63 15.21
N VAL A 302 67.39 -18.24 16.18
CA VAL A 302 68.00 -18.62 17.47
C VAL A 302 69.19 -19.56 17.24
N ASP A 303 69.02 -20.59 16.40
CA ASP A 303 70.09 -21.54 16.07
C ASP A 303 71.29 -20.83 15.41
N LYS A 304 71.02 -19.94 14.44
CA LYS A 304 72.06 -19.17 13.75
C LYS A 304 72.80 -18.23 14.70
N TYR A 305 72.09 -17.57 15.60
CA TYR A 305 72.67 -16.65 16.59
C TYR A 305 73.61 -17.40 17.54
N ASN A 306 73.16 -18.54 18.08
CA ASN A 306 73.96 -19.38 18.95
C ASN A 306 75.21 -19.93 18.25
N ALA A 307 75.07 -20.39 17.01
CA ALA A 307 76.20 -20.87 16.21
C ALA A 307 77.24 -19.76 15.95
N LEU A 308 76.79 -18.53 15.67
CA LEU A 308 77.69 -17.40 15.43
C LEU A 308 78.42 -16.97 16.71
N ASN A 309 77.71 -16.88 17.83
CA ASN A 309 78.33 -16.51 19.10
C ASN A 309 79.43 -17.50 19.51
N LYS A 310 79.18 -18.81 19.33
CA LYS A 310 80.19 -19.86 19.57
C LYS A 310 81.43 -19.72 18.69
N GLN A 311 81.26 -19.31 17.42
CA GLN A 311 82.40 -19.03 16.53
C GLN A 311 83.20 -17.81 17.01
N ILE A 312 82.53 -16.73 17.40
CA ILE A 312 83.18 -15.51 17.91
C ILE A 312 84.02 -15.83 19.15
N GLU A 313 83.46 -16.56 20.12
CA GLU A 313 84.18 -16.96 21.35
C GLU A 313 85.43 -17.81 21.05
N SER A 314 85.35 -18.70 20.05
CA SER A 314 86.49 -19.53 19.65
C SER A 314 87.64 -18.75 18.97
N LEU A 315 87.33 -17.64 18.29
CA LEU A 315 88.31 -16.85 17.51
C LEU A 315 88.99 -15.74 18.35
N LEU A 316 88.38 -15.28 19.44
CA LEU A 316 88.91 -14.27 20.36
C LEU A 316 90.37 -14.52 20.85
N PRO A 317 90.74 -15.73 21.32
CA PRO A 317 92.09 -16.01 21.81
C PRO A 317 93.17 -15.98 20.72
N GLY A 318 92.84 -16.40 19.49
CA GLY A 318 93.76 -16.35 18.36
C GLY A 318 94.01 -14.90 17.89
N ALA A 319 92.97 -14.07 17.87
CA ALA A 319 93.08 -12.66 17.49
C ALA A 319 93.93 -11.84 18.48
N THR A 320 93.80 -12.10 19.78
CA THR A 320 94.59 -11.43 20.83
C THR A 320 96.07 -11.82 20.80
N SER A 321 96.39 -13.10 20.57
CA SER A 321 97.76 -13.60 20.34
C SER A 321 98.40 -12.98 19.09
N ALA A 322 97.66 -12.89 17.99
CA ALA A 322 98.14 -12.26 16.75
C ALA A 322 98.43 -10.76 16.94
N GLY A 323 97.59 -10.04 17.70
CA GLY A 323 97.79 -8.62 18.03
C GLY A 323 99.07 -8.38 18.85
N LEU A 324 99.30 -9.18 19.90
CA LEU A 324 100.52 -9.10 20.73
C LEU A 324 101.79 -9.42 19.92
N ALA A 325 101.73 -10.45 19.06
CA ALA A 325 102.84 -10.81 18.17
C ALA A 325 103.21 -9.68 17.20
N ALA A 326 102.22 -8.99 16.62
CA ALA A 326 102.45 -7.85 15.74
C ALA A 326 103.15 -6.70 16.50
N ALA A 327 102.67 -6.36 17.69
CA ALA A 327 103.26 -5.29 18.52
C ALA A 327 104.72 -5.58 18.92
N TYR A 328 105.05 -6.81 19.32
CA TYR A 328 106.43 -7.18 19.62
C TYR A 328 107.33 -7.22 18.38
N GLY A 329 106.80 -7.64 17.23
CA GLY A 329 107.53 -7.61 15.96
C GLY A 329 107.86 -6.18 15.50
N GLU A 330 106.96 -5.23 15.74
CA GLU A 330 107.20 -3.81 15.44
C GLU A 330 108.25 -3.21 16.38
N LEU A 331 108.17 -3.49 17.69
CA LEU A 331 109.18 -3.09 18.66
C LEU A 331 110.57 -3.63 18.30
N LYS A 332 110.68 -4.91 17.92
CA LYS A 332 111.93 -5.52 17.44
C LYS A 332 112.50 -4.78 16.22
N ARG A 333 111.66 -4.41 15.26
CA ARG A 333 112.08 -3.68 14.04
C ARG A 333 112.55 -2.27 14.37
N SER A 334 111.94 -1.61 15.37
CA SER A 334 112.30 -0.25 15.78
C SER A 334 113.78 -0.11 16.19
N PHE A 335 114.41 -1.19 16.70
CA PHE A 335 115.82 -1.19 17.13
C PHE A 335 116.84 -1.32 15.99
N ASN A 336 116.44 -1.68 14.76
CA ASN A 336 117.38 -1.80 13.63
C ASN A 336 118.11 -0.48 13.33
N LYS A 337 117.38 0.64 13.29
CA LYS A 337 117.96 1.96 12.99
C LYS A 337 118.91 2.45 14.09
N PRO A 338 118.55 2.40 15.40
CA PRO A 338 119.48 2.72 16.49
C PRO A 338 120.76 1.87 16.48
N ILE A 339 120.66 0.56 16.22
CA ILE A 339 121.83 -0.33 16.14
C ILE A 339 122.75 0.10 14.97
N GLN A 340 122.17 0.36 13.79
CA GLN A 340 122.91 0.84 12.64
C GLN A 340 123.57 2.20 12.92
N TYR A 341 122.84 3.15 13.50
CA TYR A 341 123.38 4.45 13.86
C TYR A 341 124.54 4.34 14.86
N ALA A 342 124.38 3.58 15.94
CA ALA A 342 125.45 3.35 16.91
C ALA A 342 126.68 2.67 16.27
N THR A 343 126.46 1.75 15.32
CA THR A 343 127.54 1.11 14.55
C THR A 343 128.28 2.11 13.66
N VAL A 344 127.55 2.98 12.97
CA VAL A 344 128.13 4.03 12.11
C VAL A 344 128.91 5.04 12.95
N VAL A 345 128.35 5.51 14.08
CA VAL A 345 129.03 6.44 14.99
C VAL A 345 130.32 5.84 15.54
N PHE A 346 130.31 4.54 15.90
CA PHE A 346 131.51 3.82 16.31
C PHE A 346 132.56 3.71 15.19
N LEU A 347 132.14 3.43 13.95
CA LEU A 347 133.07 3.38 12.83
C LEU A 347 133.64 4.77 12.50
N MET A 348 132.79 5.80 12.55
CA MET A 348 133.17 7.19 12.33
C MET A 348 134.18 7.67 13.37
N SER A 349 134.08 7.25 14.62
CA SER A 349 135.06 7.62 15.66
C SER A 349 136.43 6.99 15.40
N ILE A 350 136.49 5.75 14.89
CA ILE A 350 137.74 5.11 14.47
C ILE A 350 138.35 5.84 13.26
N VAL A 351 137.54 6.15 12.24
CA VAL A 351 137.99 6.88 11.06
C VAL A 351 138.48 8.29 11.43
N LEU A 352 137.76 8.99 12.32
CA LEU A 352 138.16 10.30 12.81
C LEU A 352 139.49 10.23 13.57
N MET A 353 139.70 9.20 14.39
CA MET A 353 140.97 8.98 15.08
C MET A 353 142.13 8.80 14.09
N PHE A 354 141.91 8.03 13.03
CA PHE A 354 142.89 7.85 11.96
C PHE A 354 143.17 9.14 11.19
N PHE A 355 142.13 9.94 10.91
CA PHE A 355 142.27 11.22 10.21
C PHE A 355 143.01 12.27 11.04
N VAL A 356 142.73 12.36 12.35
CA VAL A 356 143.48 13.21 13.29
C VAL A 356 144.94 12.78 13.35
N ALA A 357 145.22 11.47 13.34
CA ALA A 357 146.58 10.96 13.29
C ALA A 357 147.31 11.38 11.99
N ILE A 358 146.65 11.27 10.83
CA ILE A 358 147.23 11.72 9.54
C ILE A 358 147.46 13.23 9.52
N LEU A 359 146.45 14.04 9.87
CA LEU A 359 146.58 15.50 9.92
C LEU A 359 147.70 15.93 10.86
N SER A 360 147.92 15.17 11.94
CA SER A 360 148.98 15.47 12.90
C SER A 360 150.41 15.32 12.35
N SER A 361 150.59 14.62 11.22
CA SER A 361 151.86 14.43 10.54
C SER A 361 152.25 15.60 9.62
N PHE A 362 151.32 16.52 9.32
CA PHE A 362 151.56 17.67 8.44
C PHE A 362 151.61 18.98 9.24
N LYS A 363 152.63 19.82 8.98
CA LYS A 363 152.71 21.19 9.50
C LYS A 363 152.06 22.15 8.50
N ILE A 364 151.03 22.86 8.93
CA ILE A 364 150.34 23.88 8.14
C ILE A 364 150.80 25.26 8.64
N GLY A 365 151.68 25.93 7.89
CA GLY A 365 152.12 27.31 8.15
C GLY A 365 153.64 27.52 8.16
N GLY A 366 154.17 28.08 7.06
CA GLY A 366 155.58 28.36 6.76
C GLY A 366 155.77 28.54 5.24
N ASP A 367 156.91 29.08 4.77
CA ASP A 367 157.15 29.60 3.39
C ASP A 367 156.95 28.58 2.24
N HIS A 368 156.72 27.29 2.56
CA HIS A 368 156.27 26.25 1.64
C HIS A 368 155.05 25.50 2.22
N TRP A 369 154.01 25.33 1.39
CA TRP A 369 152.66 24.95 1.81
C TRP A 369 152.52 23.52 2.38
N PHE A 370 153.49 22.61 2.21
CA PHE A 370 153.49 21.28 2.82
C PHE A 370 154.90 20.83 3.21
N GLU A 371 155.25 20.90 4.49
CA GLU A 371 156.47 20.31 5.05
C GLU A 371 156.12 19.12 5.97
N LEU A 372 156.75 17.97 5.73
CA LEU A 372 156.64 16.79 6.60
C LEU A 372 157.38 17.06 7.91
N TYR A 373 156.73 16.81 9.05
CA TYR A 373 157.34 17.03 10.36
C TYR A 373 158.47 16.01 10.57
N ASN A 374 159.73 16.44 10.52
CA ASN A 374 160.86 15.60 10.91
C ASN A 374 160.90 15.46 12.44
N PHE A 375 160.70 14.23 12.92
CA PHE A 375 160.79 13.88 14.34
C PHE A 375 162.23 13.44 14.67
N ASP A 376 163.14 14.39 14.88
CA ASP A 376 164.56 14.05 15.17
C ASP A 376 164.80 13.55 16.61
N THR A 377 163.80 13.54 17.50
CA THR A 377 163.94 13.10 18.90
C THR A 377 162.65 12.51 19.48
N TRP A 378 162.77 11.40 20.24
CA TRP A 378 161.64 10.69 20.88
C TRP A 378 160.80 11.59 21.82
N GLU A 379 161.46 12.52 22.49
CA GLU A 379 160.80 13.48 23.39
C GLU A 379 159.81 14.38 22.63
N SER A 380 160.10 14.70 21.36
CA SER A 380 159.26 15.54 20.50
C SER A 380 157.97 14.82 20.07
N VAL A 381 158.03 13.50 19.85
CA VAL A 381 156.85 12.66 19.56
C VAL A 381 155.93 12.59 20.80
N LEU A 382 156.52 12.39 21.99
CA LEU A 382 155.77 12.24 23.23
C LEU A 382 155.08 13.55 23.64
N LYS A 383 155.79 14.69 23.57
CA LYS A 383 155.21 16.02 23.80
C LYS A 383 154.09 16.32 22.79
N GLY A 384 154.26 15.93 21.53
CA GLY A 384 153.23 16.06 20.49
C GLY A 384 151.96 15.25 20.75
N LEU A 385 152.08 14.06 21.34
CA LEU A 385 150.95 13.23 21.76
C LEU A 385 150.24 13.82 22.98
N VAL A 386 151.00 14.24 24.00
CA VAL A 386 150.47 14.79 25.26
C VAL A 386 149.72 16.10 25.02
N HIS A 387 150.26 17.00 24.20
CA HIS A 387 149.61 18.28 23.94
C HIS A 387 148.28 18.14 23.17
N LYS A 388 148.10 17.02 22.46
CA LYS A 388 146.90 16.68 21.66
C LYS A 388 145.94 15.73 22.39
N THR A 389 146.22 15.36 23.64
CA THR A 389 145.32 14.57 24.49
C THR A 389 143.89 15.14 24.61
N PRO A 390 143.65 16.48 24.63
CA PRO A 390 142.29 17.01 24.66
C PRO A 390 141.44 16.64 23.44
N ILE A 391 142.07 16.23 22.32
CA ILE A 391 141.39 15.83 21.08
C ILE A 391 141.13 14.31 21.05
N TYR A 392 142.10 13.48 21.45
CA TYR A 392 141.94 12.03 21.40
C TYR A 392 141.00 11.46 22.48
N VAL A 393 140.98 12.06 23.67
CA VAL A 393 140.15 11.57 24.79
C VAL A 393 138.64 11.61 24.46
N PRO A 394 138.07 12.70 23.93
CA PRO A 394 136.67 12.73 23.50
C PRO A 394 136.33 11.70 22.41
N ILE A 395 137.25 11.44 21.48
CA ILE A 395 137.04 10.49 20.38
C ILE A 395 136.97 9.05 20.89
N ILE A 396 137.89 8.66 21.78
CA ILE A 396 137.89 7.33 22.41
C ILE A 396 136.64 7.15 23.28
N TRP A 397 136.24 8.18 24.02
CA TRP A 397 135.01 8.16 24.81
C TRP A 397 133.77 7.96 23.93
N LEU A 398 133.68 8.69 22.82
CA LEU A 398 132.60 8.58 21.85
C LEU A 398 132.54 7.17 21.24
N ALA A 399 133.68 6.58 20.88
CA ALA A 399 133.76 5.20 20.42
C ALA A 399 133.24 4.20 21.47
N PHE A 400 133.64 4.37 22.73
CA PHE A 400 133.21 3.49 23.82
C PHE A 400 131.70 3.56 24.06
N VAL A 401 131.14 4.77 24.17
CA VAL A 401 129.69 4.98 24.36
C VAL A 401 128.89 4.43 23.18
N ALA A 402 129.36 4.63 21.94
CA ALA A 402 128.71 4.09 20.75
C ALA A 402 128.73 2.55 20.74
N SER A 403 129.84 1.92 21.12
CA SER A 403 129.94 0.47 21.25
C SER A 403 129.01 -0.09 22.34
N LYS A 404 128.94 0.55 23.51
CA LYS A 404 128.05 0.13 24.60
C LYS A 404 126.58 0.22 24.19
N ARG A 405 126.14 1.37 23.68
CA ARG A 405 124.77 1.58 23.18
C ARG A 405 124.38 0.58 22.08
N ARG A 406 125.32 0.23 21.19
CA ARG A 406 125.08 -0.80 20.16
C ARG A 406 124.73 -2.15 20.79
N SER A 407 125.46 -2.59 21.81
CA SER A 407 125.20 -3.87 22.49
C SER A 407 123.87 -3.88 23.25
N GLU A 408 123.52 -2.77 23.89
CA GLU A 408 122.24 -2.60 24.59
C GLU A 408 121.05 -2.73 23.63
N TYR A 409 121.10 -2.04 22.49
CA TYR A 409 120.03 -2.15 21.49
C TYR A 409 119.94 -3.55 20.86
N GLN A 410 121.07 -4.23 20.63
CA GLN A 410 121.07 -5.61 20.12
C GLN A 410 120.41 -6.58 21.10
N ARG A 411 120.66 -6.42 22.40
CA ARG A 411 120.05 -7.26 23.44
C ARG A 411 118.55 -7.05 23.54
N LEU A 412 118.10 -5.79 23.60
CA LEU A 412 116.67 -5.46 23.59
C LEU A 412 115.97 -6.03 22.35
N GLN A 413 116.62 -5.96 21.19
CA GLN A 413 116.10 -6.55 19.96
C GLN A 413 115.93 -8.07 20.05
N GLN A 414 116.90 -8.79 20.63
CA GLN A 414 116.82 -10.25 20.81
C GLN A 414 115.71 -10.63 21.80
N GLU A 415 115.51 -9.86 22.85
CA GLU A 415 114.43 -10.09 23.82
C GLU A 415 113.05 -9.87 23.20
N TYR A 416 112.84 -8.79 22.43
CA TYR A 416 111.58 -8.60 21.70
C TYR A 416 111.36 -9.65 20.61
N ALA A 417 112.43 -10.14 19.98
CA ALA A 417 112.33 -11.25 19.03
C ALA A 417 111.88 -12.56 19.71
N HIS A 418 112.34 -12.82 20.92
CA HIS A 418 111.89 -13.94 21.72
C HIS A 418 110.42 -13.78 22.14
N LYS A 419 110.02 -12.57 22.60
CA LYS A 419 108.61 -12.27 22.95
C LYS A 419 107.67 -12.37 21.75
N GLU A 420 108.09 -11.93 20.56
CA GLU A 420 107.35 -12.10 19.31
C GLU A 420 107.15 -13.58 18.96
N ALA A 421 108.21 -14.40 19.04
CA ALA A 421 108.13 -15.83 18.73
C ALA A 421 107.21 -16.59 19.70
N LEU A 422 107.25 -16.25 20.98
CA LEU A 422 106.34 -16.81 21.99
C LEU A 422 104.89 -16.37 21.77
N ALA A 423 104.65 -15.08 21.48
CA ALA A 423 103.31 -14.59 21.20
C ALA A 423 102.69 -15.25 19.96
N LYS A 424 103.47 -15.52 18.91
CA LYS A 424 103.02 -16.24 17.70
C LYS A 424 102.70 -17.71 17.94
N SER A 425 103.43 -18.36 18.85
CA SER A 425 103.28 -19.79 19.14
C SER A 425 102.19 -20.08 20.18
N TYR A 426 101.75 -19.07 20.95
CA TYR A 426 100.73 -19.20 21.99
C TYR A 426 99.41 -19.81 21.49
N ASP A 427 98.87 -19.35 20.35
CA ASP A 427 97.63 -19.92 19.78
C ASP A 427 97.78 -21.40 19.40
N SER A 428 98.97 -21.78 18.89
CA SER A 428 99.28 -23.18 18.58
C SER A 428 99.39 -24.03 19.84
N TYR A 429 100.03 -23.52 20.91
CA TYR A 429 100.09 -24.20 22.20
C TYR A 429 98.70 -24.36 22.84
N LYS A 430 97.86 -23.33 22.78
CA LYS A 430 96.49 -23.40 23.28
C LYS A 430 95.69 -24.49 22.56
N LYS A 431 95.75 -24.54 21.23
CA LYS A 431 95.09 -25.59 20.43
C LYS A 431 95.60 -26.98 20.77
N GLN A 432 96.90 -27.13 21.01
CA GLN A 432 97.48 -28.41 21.43
C GLN A 432 97.01 -28.82 22.84
N LEU A 433 96.90 -27.89 23.79
CA LEU A 433 96.36 -28.16 25.13
C LEU A 433 94.89 -28.58 25.13
N GLU A 434 94.06 -27.97 24.29
CA GLU A 434 92.64 -28.33 24.17
C GLU A 434 92.44 -29.71 23.54
N SER A 435 93.44 -30.22 22.81
CA SER A 435 93.42 -31.54 22.14
C SER A 435 93.99 -32.72 22.95
N LEU A 436 94.46 -32.51 24.20
CA LEU A 436 95.11 -33.52 25.05
C LEU A 436 94.26 -33.89 26.29
N ASP A 437 94.42 -35.14 26.75
CA ASP A 437 93.70 -35.70 27.92
C ASP A 437 94.33 -35.29 29.27
N ASP A 438 93.56 -35.37 30.36
CA ASP A 438 93.77 -34.62 31.62
C ASP A 438 95.11 -34.87 32.36
N GLN A 439 95.81 -35.99 32.15
CA GLN A 439 97.07 -36.28 32.86
C GLN A 439 98.29 -35.50 32.34
N ASP A 440 98.32 -35.15 31.05
CA ASP A 440 99.45 -34.43 30.41
C ASP A 440 99.32 -32.90 30.48
N LYS A 441 98.16 -32.40 30.91
CA LYS A 441 97.90 -30.96 31.07
C LYS A 441 98.80 -30.32 32.13
N SER A 442 99.29 -31.08 33.11
CA SER A 442 100.16 -30.56 34.18
C SER A 442 101.51 -30.05 33.64
N MET A 443 102.17 -30.84 32.79
CA MET A 443 103.50 -30.52 32.24
C MET A 443 103.43 -29.36 31.23
N GLN A 444 102.39 -29.29 30.41
CA GLN A 444 102.19 -28.18 29.48
C GLN A 444 101.70 -26.90 30.17
N LYS A 445 100.91 -26.98 31.25
CA LYS A 445 100.62 -25.82 32.12
C LYS A 445 101.89 -25.25 32.70
N GLU A 446 102.84 -26.09 33.12
CA GLU A 446 104.16 -25.61 33.55
C GLU A 446 104.95 -24.96 32.41
N LEU A 447 104.86 -25.50 31.19
CA LEU A 447 105.51 -24.94 30.00
C LEU A 447 104.95 -23.56 29.61
N ILE A 448 103.62 -23.41 29.59
CA ILE A 448 102.95 -22.12 29.38
C ILE A 448 103.25 -21.15 30.51
N ARG A 449 103.22 -21.62 31.77
CA ARG A 449 103.58 -20.80 32.92
C ARG A 449 105.02 -20.29 32.79
N LYS A 450 105.99 -21.13 32.43
CA LYS A 450 107.37 -20.71 32.15
C LYS A 450 107.47 -19.77 30.95
N ALA A 451 106.65 -19.95 29.91
CA ALA A 451 106.61 -19.03 28.76
C ALA A 451 106.01 -17.65 29.13
N VAL A 452 104.96 -17.63 29.96
CA VAL A 452 104.35 -16.40 30.49
C VAL A 452 105.31 -15.70 31.46
N ASP A 453 105.96 -16.45 32.36
CA ASP A 453 107.00 -15.94 33.26
C ASP A 453 108.17 -15.33 32.45
N ALA A 454 108.56 -15.94 31.33
CA ALA A 454 109.58 -15.40 30.42
C ALA A 454 109.15 -14.11 29.68
N ILE A 455 107.85 -13.94 29.40
CA ILE A 455 107.30 -12.71 28.80
C ILE A 455 107.17 -11.60 29.86
N ALA A 456 106.75 -11.98 31.07
CA ALA A 456 106.62 -11.09 32.24
C ALA A 456 107.98 -10.62 32.77
N TYR A 457 109.05 -11.36 32.49
CA TYR A 457 110.42 -10.93 32.76
C TYR A 457 110.74 -9.62 32.00
N ASN A 458 111.08 -8.58 32.77
CA ASN A 458 111.18 -7.22 32.29
C ASN A 458 112.52 -6.97 31.56
N ALA A 459 112.45 -6.45 30.33
CA ALA A 459 113.62 -6.14 29.49
C ALA A 459 114.55 -5.07 30.10
N SER A 460 114.09 -4.34 31.13
CA SER A 460 114.94 -3.40 31.86
C SER A 460 115.83 -4.07 32.91
N GLN A 461 115.46 -5.25 33.44
CA GLN A 461 116.27 -5.95 34.46
C GLN A 461 117.53 -6.59 33.89
N THR A 462 117.51 -6.93 32.60
CA THR A 462 118.69 -7.39 31.87
C THR A 462 119.66 -6.25 31.55
N LEU A 463 119.17 -5.02 31.42
CA LEU A 463 119.98 -3.83 31.17
C LEU A 463 120.76 -3.35 32.42
N ASP A 464 120.25 -3.63 33.62
CA ASP A 464 120.75 -3.10 34.92
C ASP A 464 121.73 -4.04 35.66
N GLY A 465 122.21 -5.09 34.98
CA GLY A 465 123.19 -6.03 35.54
C GLY A 465 124.62 -5.49 35.43
N HIS A 466 125.25 -5.19 36.57
CA HIS A 466 126.67 -4.80 36.74
C HIS A 466 127.62 -5.36 35.67
N HIS A 467 127.88 -4.58 34.63
CA HIS A 467 128.88 -4.86 33.61
C HIS A 467 129.88 -3.70 33.58
N GLY A 468 130.83 -3.74 34.52
CA GLY A 468 132.09 -3.01 34.42
C GLY A 468 131.99 -1.54 34.03
N ASP A 469 131.11 -0.77 34.70
CA ASP A 469 131.09 0.69 34.60
C ASP A 469 132.33 1.28 35.26
N LYS A 470 133.45 1.10 34.59
CA LYS A 470 134.73 1.70 34.93
C LYS A 470 134.93 2.89 34.02
N HIS A 471 135.14 4.05 34.63
CA HIS A 471 135.45 5.31 33.95
C HIS A 471 136.59 5.09 32.92
N PRO A 472 136.67 5.82 31.80
CA PRO A 472 137.58 5.51 30.67
C PRO A 472 139.05 5.39 31.06
N VAL A 473 139.44 6.03 32.16
CA VAL A 473 140.78 5.97 32.73
C VAL A 473 141.02 4.65 33.50
N GLN A 474 139.98 4.08 34.13
CA GLN A 474 140.08 2.87 34.95
C GLN A 474 140.21 1.58 34.13
N ASP A 475 139.61 1.47 32.94
CA ASP A 475 139.79 0.27 32.10
C ASP A 475 141.12 0.32 31.30
N PHE A 476 141.62 1.53 30.99
CA PHE A 476 142.90 1.73 30.31
C PHE A 476 144.11 1.54 31.25
N PHE A 477 144.07 2.12 32.46
CA PHE A 477 145.14 1.94 33.46
C PHE A 477 145.01 0.63 34.28
N GLY A 478 143.81 0.07 34.40
CA GLY A 478 143.59 -1.22 35.07
C GLY A 478 144.23 -2.42 34.36
N LYS A 479 144.62 -2.29 33.09
CA LYS A 479 145.30 -3.33 32.30
C LYS A 479 146.82 -3.14 32.18
N PHE A 480 147.39 -2.03 32.67
CA PHE A 480 148.82 -1.69 32.55
C PHE A 480 149.76 -2.26 33.64
N PRO A 481 149.38 -2.45 34.92
CA PRO A 481 150.33 -2.92 35.93
C PRO A 481 150.71 -4.42 35.82
N ASP A 482 149.97 -5.22 35.04
CA ASP A 482 150.19 -6.67 34.95
C ASP A 482 151.24 -7.10 33.91
N LYS A 483 151.76 -6.17 33.08
CA LYS A 483 152.77 -6.51 32.04
C LYS A 483 154.21 -6.03 32.32
N LEU A 484 154.47 -5.26 33.38
CA LEU A 484 155.83 -4.81 33.74
C LEU A 484 156.46 -5.53 34.94
N LYS A 485 155.69 -6.35 35.69
CA LYS A 485 156.22 -7.14 36.83
C LYS A 485 156.76 -8.52 36.45
N SER A 486 156.63 -8.97 35.20
CA SER A 486 157.15 -10.29 34.77
C SER A 486 158.59 -10.28 34.27
N ASN A 487 159.23 -9.11 34.08
CA ASN A 487 160.59 -8.99 33.53
C ASN A 487 161.70 -8.64 34.55
N SER A 488 161.44 -8.78 35.86
CA SER A 488 162.41 -8.59 36.97
C SER A 488 162.78 -9.92 37.67
N LYS A 489 162.64 -11.05 36.98
CA LYS A 489 163.22 -12.35 37.34
C LYS A 489 164.05 -12.82 36.15
N ASN A 490 165.25 -12.27 35.99
CA ASN A 490 166.37 -12.89 35.26
C ASN A 490 167.67 -12.10 35.50
N SER A 491 168.15 -12.13 36.75
CA SER A 491 169.56 -11.93 37.11
C SER A 491 169.75 -12.57 38.49
N ASP A 492 169.89 -13.90 38.51
CA ASP A 492 170.59 -14.71 39.52
C ASP A 492 170.33 -16.20 39.24
N THR A 493 170.86 -16.70 38.12
CA THR A 493 171.50 -18.03 38.03
C THR A 493 172.25 -18.14 36.70
N GLN A 494 173.55 -18.38 36.83
CA GLN A 494 174.63 -18.74 35.88
C GLN A 494 174.33 -18.86 34.38
#